data_AF-A0A081L7F9-F1
#
_entry.id   AF-A0A081L7F9-F1
#
_cell.length_a   1.000
_cell.length_b   1.000
_cell.length_c   1.000
_cell.angle_alpha   90.00
_cell.angle_beta   90.00
_cell.angle_gamma   90.00
#
_symmetry.space_group_name_H-M   'P 1'
#
loop_
_entity.id
_entity.type
_entity.pdbx_description
1 polymer ?
#
loop_
_entity_poly.entity_id
_entity_poly.type
_entity_poly.pdbx_seq_one_letter_code
_entity_poly.pdbx_strand_id
1 'polypeptide(L)'
;MKNRITFDKTANFGYIYVFNKKYKYQIKETEELEANELIALDIDRENKIVGLEVFGEEAIYIKNNEISQMYKQIDGSYYFLLVDKPVKSSSIFLGIEFLFENEDYTNFIGYKILDNEKYKKEHLN
;
A
#
# COMPACT_ATOMS: atom_id res chain seq x y z
N MET A 1 3.58 -15.29 -9.58
CA MET A 1 2.91 -14.05 -9.11
C MET A 1 3.82 -13.34 -8.10
N LYS A 2 4.93 -12.74 -8.57
CA LYS A 2 5.97 -12.08 -7.75
C LYS A 2 6.00 -10.54 -7.91
N ASN A 3 5.02 -9.94 -8.59
CA ASN A 3 5.16 -8.59 -9.18
C ASN A 3 4.18 -7.57 -8.57
N ARG A 4 3.98 -7.58 -7.26
CA ARG A 4 3.24 -6.49 -6.58
C ARG A 4 4.13 -5.51 -5.85
N ILE A 5 5.39 -5.89 -5.63
CA ILE A 5 6.36 -5.00 -5.01
C ILE A 5 7.64 -5.06 -5.81
N THR A 6 8.24 -3.91 -6.03
CA THR A 6 9.57 -3.75 -6.63
C THR A 6 10.42 -2.92 -5.69
N PHE A 7 11.61 -3.41 -5.36
CA PHE A 7 12.57 -2.68 -4.53
C PHE A 7 13.80 -2.32 -5.35
N ASP A 8 14.19 -1.06 -5.31
CA ASP A 8 15.54 -0.64 -5.69
C ASP A 8 16.44 -0.75 -4.46
N LYS A 9 17.38 -1.68 -4.52
CA LYS A 9 18.28 -2.00 -3.39
C LYS A 9 19.31 -0.91 -3.10
N THR A 10 19.58 -0.04 -4.06
CA THR A 10 20.60 1.01 -3.96
C THR A 10 19.99 2.31 -3.45
N ALA A 11 18.73 2.58 -3.84
CA ALA A 11 18.04 3.83 -3.54
C ALA A 11 17.18 3.80 -2.27
N ASN A 12 17.10 2.68 -1.54
CA ASN A 12 16.14 2.49 -0.42
C ASN A 12 14.73 2.93 -0.83
N PHE A 13 14.27 2.37 -1.93
CA PHE A 13 13.00 2.69 -2.56
C PHE A 13 12.21 1.42 -2.82
N GLY A 14 10.93 1.45 -2.51
CA GLY A 14 9.96 0.40 -2.79
C GLY A 14 8.77 0.96 -3.55
N TYR A 15 8.26 0.21 -4.52
CA TYR A 15 6.99 0.52 -5.17
C TYR A 15 6.03 -0.65 -4.95
N ILE A 16 4.82 -0.36 -4.46
CA ILE A 16 3.76 -1.35 -4.24
C ILE A 16 2.61 -1.07 -5.20
N TYR A 17 2.26 -2.05 -6.02
CA TYR A 17 1.12 -1.98 -6.94
C TYR A 17 -0.17 -2.38 -6.24
N VAL A 18 -1.16 -1.48 -6.20
CA VAL A 18 -2.50 -1.78 -5.67
C VAL A 18 -3.20 -2.76 -6.63
N PHE A 19 -3.36 -2.37 -7.89
CA PHE A 19 -4.06 -3.22 -8.86
C PHE A 19 -3.17 -4.27 -9.53
N ASN A 20 -3.81 -5.32 -10.04
CA ASN A 20 -3.17 -6.36 -10.81
C ASN A 20 -2.67 -5.79 -12.14
N LYS A 21 -1.73 -6.51 -12.77
CA LYS A 21 -1.11 -6.09 -14.03
C LYS A 21 -2.09 -5.89 -15.21
N LYS A 22 -3.35 -6.35 -15.08
CA LYS A 22 -4.39 -6.18 -16.11
C LYS A 22 -5.06 -4.82 -16.00
N TYR A 23 -5.12 -4.22 -14.81
CA TYR A 23 -5.66 -2.88 -14.63
C TYR A 23 -4.79 -1.87 -15.39
N LYS A 24 -5.44 -1.06 -16.22
CA LYS A 24 -4.79 -0.02 -17.01
C LYS A 24 -5.17 1.32 -16.41
N TYR A 25 -4.16 2.12 -16.10
CA TYR A 25 -4.32 3.42 -15.50
C TYR A 25 -3.33 4.42 -16.09
N GLN A 26 -3.59 5.69 -15.83
CA GLN A 26 -2.65 6.78 -16.03
C GLN A 26 -2.62 7.58 -14.74
N ILE A 27 -1.42 7.76 -14.20
CA ILE A 27 -1.21 8.59 -13.02
C ILE A 27 -1.62 10.02 -13.39
N LYS A 28 -2.50 10.60 -12.58
CA LYS A 28 -2.93 11.99 -12.65
C LYS A 28 -2.01 12.84 -11.78
N GLU A 29 -1.78 12.40 -10.56
CA GLU A 29 -0.97 13.08 -9.55
C GLU A 29 -0.37 12.09 -8.56
N THR A 30 0.64 12.54 -7.85
CA THR A 30 1.30 11.80 -6.77
C THR A 30 1.27 12.69 -5.54
N GLU A 31 0.77 12.17 -4.42
CA GLU A 31 0.62 12.93 -3.16
C GLU A 31 1.31 12.20 -2.02
N GLU A 32 2.03 12.92 -1.16
CA GLU A 32 2.55 12.35 0.09
C GLU A 32 1.38 12.01 1.03
N LEU A 33 1.46 10.85 1.67
CA LEU A 33 0.50 10.48 2.70
C LEU A 33 0.70 11.42 3.90
N GLU A 34 -0.32 12.20 4.25
CA GLU A 34 -0.25 13.20 5.33
C GLU A 34 0.25 12.62 6.67
N ALA A 35 -0.07 11.36 6.95
CA ALA A 35 0.38 10.68 8.16
C ALA A 35 1.85 10.24 8.13
N ASN A 36 2.43 10.04 6.95
CA ASN A 36 3.81 9.58 6.78
C ASN A 36 4.36 10.00 5.41
N GLU A 37 5.19 11.06 5.39
CA GLU A 37 5.80 11.63 4.18
C GLU A 37 6.76 10.67 3.45
N LEU A 38 7.19 9.57 4.08
CA LEU A 38 7.98 8.52 3.43
C LEU A 38 7.14 7.58 2.56
N ILE A 39 5.84 7.85 2.44
CA ILE A 39 4.92 7.14 1.56
C ILE A 39 4.25 8.17 0.65
N ALA A 40 4.46 8.06 -0.66
CA ALA A 40 3.71 8.81 -1.65
C ALA A 40 2.74 7.90 -2.41
N LEU A 41 1.62 8.47 -2.82
CA LEU A 41 0.46 7.76 -3.35
C LEU A 41 0.25 8.18 -4.79
N ASP A 42 0.40 7.24 -5.71
CA ASP A 42 0.06 7.47 -7.11
C ASP A 42 -1.45 7.37 -7.30
N ILE A 43 -2.05 8.46 -7.75
CA ILE A 43 -3.49 8.59 -7.92
C ILE A 43 -3.81 8.68 -9.41
N ASP A 44 -4.71 7.84 -9.89
CA ASP A 44 -5.13 7.87 -11.29
C ASP A 44 -6.24 8.89 -11.58
N ARG A 45 -6.63 8.98 -12.86
CA ARG A 45 -7.69 9.89 -13.31
C ARG A 45 -9.09 9.56 -12.79
N GLU A 46 -9.28 8.37 -12.20
CA GLU A 46 -10.52 7.97 -11.52
C GLU A 46 -10.45 8.20 -10.00
N ASN A 47 -9.44 8.96 -9.53
CA ASN A 47 -9.12 9.22 -8.13
C ASN A 47 -8.88 7.94 -7.32
N LYS A 48 -8.31 6.89 -7.91
CA LYS A 48 -7.92 5.66 -7.22
C LYS A 48 -6.43 5.67 -6.95
N ILE A 49 -6.05 5.18 -5.77
CA ILE A 49 -4.66 4.91 -5.47
C ILE A 49 -4.27 3.64 -6.25
N VAL A 50 -3.36 3.80 -7.20
CA VAL A 50 -2.91 2.72 -8.09
C VAL A 50 -1.55 2.15 -7.68
N GLY A 51 -0.79 2.91 -6.90
CA GLY A 51 0.48 2.48 -6.34
C GLY A 51 0.92 3.33 -5.15
N LEU A 52 1.87 2.77 -4.40
CA LEU A 52 2.54 3.45 -3.29
C LEU A 52 4.03 3.47 -3.59
N GLU A 53 4.61 4.66 -3.56
CA GLU A 53 6.04 4.89 -3.53
C GLU A 53 6.48 4.97 -2.07
N VAL A 54 7.46 4.17 -1.67
CA VAL A 54 7.92 4.08 -0.29
C VAL A 54 9.42 4.34 -0.24
N PHE A 55 9.85 5.23 0.66
CA PHE A 55 11.20 5.75 0.73
C PHE A 55 11.85 5.51 2.10
N GLY A 56 13.17 5.67 2.16
CA GLY A 56 13.91 5.81 3.41
C GLY A 56 13.69 4.65 4.39
N GLU A 57 13.42 4.99 5.64
CA GLU A 57 13.25 4.01 6.72
C GLU A 57 12.05 3.08 6.49
N GLU A 58 10.98 3.55 5.85
CA GLU A 58 9.84 2.69 5.51
C GLU A 58 10.24 1.65 4.47
N ALA A 59 10.99 2.04 3.43
CA ALA A 59 11.46 1.09 2.43
C ALA A 59 12.41 0.05 3.03
N ILE A 60 13.27 0.47 3.97
CA ILE A 60 14.16 -0.42 4.72
C ILE A 60 13.35 -1.37 5.61
N TYR A 61 12.36 -0.86 6.33
CA TYR A 61 11.48 -1.64 7.19
C TYR A 61 10.78 -2.73 6.38
N ILE A 62 10.14 -2.38 5.27
CA ILE A 62 9.44 -3.36 4.43
C ILE A 62 10.43 -4.39 3.86
N LYS A 63 11.60 -3.95 3.37
CA LYS A 63 12.63 -4.84 2.82
C LYS A 63 13.12 -5.89 3.83
N ASN A 64 13.16 -5.52 5.11
CA ASN A 64 13.61 -6.41 6.19
C ASN A 64 12.49 -7.32 6.71
N ASN A 65 11.26 -7.18 6.19
CA ASN A 65 10.13 -8.01 6.56
C ASN A 65 9.62 -8.83 5.37
N GLU A 66 8.99 -9.97 5.67
CA GLU A 66 8.42 -10.86 4.67
C GLU A 66 6.93 -10.63 4.48
N ILE A 67 6.48 -10.51 3.23
CA ILE A 67 5.05 -10.38 2.88
C ILE A 67 4.25 -11.49 3.55
N SER A 68 3.44 -11.14 4.54
CA SER A 68 2.66 -12.09 5.33
C SER A 68 1.37 -12.51 4.63
N GLN A 69 0.64 -11.57 4.02
CA GLN A 69 -0.64 -11.84 3.35
C GLN A 69 -0.88 -10.87 2.18
N MET A 70 -1.34 -11.37 1.03
CA MET A 70 -1.65 -10.54 -0.14
C MET A 70 -3.11 -10.70 -0.55
N TYR A 71 -3.87 -9.61 -0.46
CA TYR A 71 -5.30 -9.50 -0.79
C TYR A 71 -6.19 -10.59 -0.20
N LYS A 72 -5.91 -10.98 1.05
CA LYS A 72 -6.80 -11.87 1.79
C LYS A 72 -8.09 -11.14 2.15
N GLN A 73 -9.22 -11.76 1.85
CA GLN A 73 -10.51 -11.23 2.29
C GLN A 73 -10.75 -11.63 3.75
N ILE A 74 -10.90 -10.66 4.63
CA ILE A 74 -11.23 -10.84 6.05
C ILE A 74 -12.42 -9.93 6.34
N ASP A 75 -13.53 -10.50 6.81
CA ASP A 75 -14.76 -9.78 7.14
C ASP A 75 -15.25 -8.82 6.04
N GLY A 76 -15.12 -9.25 4.78
CA GLY A 76 -15.54 -8.47 3.61
C GLY A 76 -14.52 -7.45 3.10
N SER A 77 -13.45 -7.16 3.84
CA SER A 77 -12.38 -6.24 3.44
C SER A 77 -11.19 -6.99 2.84
N TYR A 78 -10.45 -6.36 1.92
CA TYR A 78 -9.24 -6.95 1.33
C TYR A 78 -7.99 -6.36 1.96
N TYR A 79 -7.09 -7.23 2.42
CA TYR A 79 -5.88 -6.84 3.13
C TYR A 79 -4.63 -7.15 2.31
N PHE A 80 -3.73 -6.18 2.21
CA PHE A 80 -2.37 -6.36 1.75
C PHE A 80 -1.43 -6.11 2.93
N LEU A 81 -0.89 -7.18 3.52
CA LEU A 81 -0.02 -7.16 4.69
C LEU A 81 1.39 -7.59 4.31
N LEU A 82 2.32 -6.67 4.53
CA LEU A 82 3.75 -6.86 4.36
C LEU A 82 4.37 -7.56 5.56
N VAL A 83 3.74 -7.48 6.73
CA VAL A 83 4.22 -8.07 7.98
C VAL A 83 3.03 -8.52 8.82
N ASP A 84 3.19 -9.55 9.64
CA ASP A 84 2.20 -9.94 10.65
C ASP A 84 2.57 -9.32 12.00
N LYS A 85 2.14 -8.07 12.20
CA LYS A 85 2.45 -7.24 13.38
C LYS A 85 1.18 -6.56 13.90
N PRO A 86 1.12 -6.24 15.20
CA PRO A 86 0.02 -5.45 15.75
C PRO A 86 -0.03 -4.06 15.11
N VAL A 87 -1.21 -3.66 14.65
CA VAL A 87 -1.47 -2.29 14.18
C VAL A 87 -1.69 -1.40 15.41
N LYS A 88 -0.91 -0.33 15.54
CA LYS A 88 -1.06 0.66 16.63
C LYS A 88 -1.63 1.99 16.15
N SER A 89 -1.42 2.34 14.88
CA SER A 89 -2.05 3.50 14.26
C SER A 89 -2.46 3.20 12.82
N SER A 90 -3.40 3.99 12.32
CA SER A 90 -3.84 3.93 10.93
C SER A 90 -4.31 5.28 10.41
N SER A 91 -4.16 5.48 9.10
CA SER A 91 -4.68 6.66 8.40
C SER A 91 -5.53 6.21 7.21
N ILE A 92 -6.57 6.97 6.89
CA ILE A 92 -7.49 6.64 5.80
C ILE A 92 -7.38 7.69 4.71
N PHE A 93 -7.19 7.24 3.48
CA PHE A 93 -7.21 8.11 2.32
C PHE A 93 -7.77 7.40 1.09
N LEU A 94 -8.66 8.08 0.36
CA LEU A 94 -9.29 7.62 -0.88
C LEU A 94 -9.84 6.17 -0.87
N GLY A 95 -10.34 5.71 0.27
CA GLY A 95 -10.96 4.38 0.42
C GLY A 95 -9.97 3.25 0.77
N ILE A 96 -8.74 3.60 1.13
CA ILE A 96 -7.72 2.69 1.67
C ILE A 96 -7.36 3.14 3.08
N GLU A 97 -7.23 2.20 4.00
CA GLU A 97 -6.62 2.44 5.32
C GLU A 97 -5.19 1.88 5.35
N PHE A 98 -4.23 2.74 5.67
CA PHE A 98 -2.81 2.45 5.83
C PHE A 98 -2.54 2.08 7.29
N LEU A 99 -1.77 1.01 7.51
CA LEU A 99 -1.60 0.37 8.81
C LEU A 99 -0.14 0.46 9.26
N PHE A 100 0.09 0.85 10.51
CA PHE A 100 1.43 1.09 11.04
C PHE A 100 1.65 0.39 12.39
N GLU A 101 2.90 -0.07 12.64
CA GLU A 101 3.29 -0.76 13.89
C GLU A 101 3.43 0.21 15.06
N ASN A 102 3.67 1.49 14.79
CA ASN A 102 3.89 2.52 15.81
C ASN A 102 2.74 3.52 15.88
N GLU A 103 2.63 4.25 16.99
CA GLU A 103 1.58 5.25 17.22
C GLU A 103 1.81 6.55 16.43
N ASP A 104 3.05 6.79 16.00
CA ASP A 104 3.49 7.96 15.24
C ASP A 104 3.42 7.73 13.71
N TYR A 105 2.64 6.75 13.27
CA TYR A 105 2.45 6.40 11.86
C TYR A 105 3.74 5.95 11.14
N THR A 106 4.73 5.44 11.89
CA THR A 106 5.94 4.81 11.32
C THR A 106 5.85 3.28 11.33
N ASN A 107 6.72 2.63 10.55
CA ASN A 107 6.79 1.18 10.34
C ASN A 107 5.52 0.64 9.66
N PHE A 108 5.43 0.86 8.36
CA PHE A 108 4.33 0.48 7.50
C PHE A 108 4.15 -1.04 7.43
N ILE A 109 3.00 -1.50 7.89
CA ILE A 109 2.60 -2.92 7.90
C ILE A 109 1.92 -3.30 6.59
N GLY A 110 1.25 -2.35 5.94
CA GLY A 110 0.45 -2.59 4.75
C GLY A 110 -0.85 -1.79 4.77
N TYR A 111 -1.86 -2.26 4.04
CA TYR A 111 -3.13 -1.55 3.93
C TYR A 111 -4.33 -2.48 3.82
N LYS A 112 -5.51 -1.94 4.13
CA LYS A 112 -6.80 -2.57 3.86
C LYS A 112 -7.68 -1.71 2.97
N ILE A 113 -8.38 -2.35 2.06
CA ILE A 113 -9.37 -1.72 1.19
C ILE A 113 -10.69 -1.58 1.95
N LEU A 114 -11.17 -0.33 2.08
CA LEU A 114 -12.45 0.00 2.70
C LEU A 114 -13.57 0.18 1.66
N ASP A 115 -13.24 0.70 0.48
CA ASP A 115 -14.20 0.97 -0.59
C ASP A 115 -14.15 -0.12 -1.67
N ASN A 116 -14.91 -1.19 -1.47
CA ASN A 116 -14.96 -2.33 -2.39
C ASN A 116 -15.60 -2.02 -3.75
N GLU A 117 -16.40 -0.94 -3.84
CA GLU A 117 -17.00 -0.50 -5.11
C GLU A 117 -15.95 0.21 -5.98
N LYS A 118 -15.12 1.03 -5.34
CA LYS A 118 -13.98 1.70 -5.97
C LYS A 118 -12.85 0.73 -6.30
N TYR A 119 -12.53 -0.19 -5.39
CA TYR A 119 -11.44 -1.16 -5.52
C TYR A 119 -12.00 -2.58 -5.69
N LYS A 120 -12.55 -2.86 -6.87
CA LYS A 120 -13.19 -4.15 -7.17
C LYS A 120 -12.19 -5.30 -7.12
N LYS A 121 -12.64 -6.42 -6.53
CA LYS A 121 -11.87 -7.68 -6.39
C LYS A 121 -11.19 -8.15 -7.68
N GLU A 122 -11.87 -8.02 -8.82
CA GLU A 122 -11.36 -8.43 -10.14
C GLU A 122 -10.09 -7.69 -10.57
N HIS A 123 -9.83 -6.52 -10.00
CA HIS A 123 -8.62 -5.75 -10.22
C HIS A 123 -7.59 -5.95 -9.10
N LEU A 124 -7.97 -6.52 -7.95
CA LEU A 124 -7.05 -6.79 -6.85
C LEU A 124 -6.33 -8.14 -6.98
N ASN A 125 -7.00 -9.18 -7.50
CA ASN A 125 -6.43 -10.53 -7.64
C ASN A 125 -5.64 -10.73 -8.94
#